data_AF-A0AAW7GEV9-F1
#
_entry.id   AF-A0AAW7GEV9-F1
#
_cell.length_a   1.000
_cell.length_b   1.000
_cell.length_c   1.000
_cell.angle_alpha   90.00
_cell.angle_beta   90.00
_cell.angle_gamma   90.00
#
_symmetry.space_group_name_H-M   'P 1'
#
loop_
_entity.id
_entity.type
_entity.pdbx_description
1 polymer ?
#
loop_
_entity_poly.entity_id
_entity_poly.type
_entity_poly.pdbx_seq_one_letter_code
_entity_poly.pdbx_strand_id
1 'polypeptide(L)'
;MATKYLALLTNIGAAKLAKATALGTKVEITQLAVGDGNGVLPTPNPAQTALVHELRRAPLNMLTVDPANASQIIAEQVIPEDVGGWWIREIGIFDKDGDMVAIANCAETYKPQLQEGSGRVQVIRVILIVSSTEAVTLKIDPAVVLATRQYVDSQLRAHEQSRNHPDASTTEKGFVQLSSSVTSDSESQAATSKAVKIAMDNANARLAKERNLADLPNPALARQNLQLGDSSTKNTGTTANTVAAGDDARITGAMQKSQNGADIPDVAKFLQNLGITQALALKAPLASPSFSGTPSVPTANQAEIDFRIANTAFVAQAIANLNGGAPAVLNTLKKLASAINNDANFYSTVNSALG
;
A
#
# COMPACT_ATOMS: atom_id res chain seq x y z
N MET A 1 3.03 -76.08 26.06
CA MET A 1 1.57 -76.11 26.28
C MET A 1 0.92 -75.76 24.96
N ALA A 2 0.02 -76.60 24.43
CA ALA A 2 -0.68 -76.27 23.19
C ALA A 2 -1.58 -75.05 23.42
N THR A 3 -1.43 -74.02 22.59
CA THR A 3 -2.24 -72.80 22.65
C THR A 3 -3.70 -73.17 22.35
N LYS A 4 -4.62 -72.88 23.27
CA LYS A 4 -6.05 -73.27 23.14
C LYS A 4 -6.74 -72.61 21.95
N TYR A 5 -6.33 -71.39 21.61
CA TYR A 5 -6.81 -70.63 20.46
C TYR A 5 -5.62 -70.21 19.61
N LEU A 6 -5.73 -70.40 18.30
CA LEU A 6 -4.66 -70.14 17.35
C LEU A 6 -5.23 -69.84 15.97
N ALA A 7 -4.48 -69.08 15.19
CA ALA A 7 -4.73 -68.81 13.78
C ALA A 7 -3.61 -69.42 12.95
N LEU A 8 -3.96 -70.16 11.91
CA LEU A 8 -3.02 -70.82 11.00
C LEU A 8 -3.32 -70.43 9.56
N LEU A 9 -2.25 -70.31 8.78
CA LEU A 9 -2.36 -70.34 7.33
C LEU A 9 -2.78 -71.74 6.88
N THR A 10 -3.71 -71.80 5.93
CA THR A 10 -4.00 -73.05 5.22
C THR A 10 -2.87 -73.36 4.25
N ASN A 11 -2.79 -74.60 3.77
CA ASN A 11 -1.83 -75.00 2.73
C ASN A 11 -2.03 -74.17 1.45
N ILE A 12 -3.29 -73.84 1.14
CA ILE A 12 -3.66 -73.00 -0.01
C ILE A 12 -3.17 -71.57 0.21
N GLY A 13 -3.47 -70.98 1.38
CA GLY A 13 -3.04 -69.64 1.74
C GLY A 13 -1.52 -69.48 1.75
N ALA A 14 -0.81 -70.43 2.37
CA ALA A 14 0.65 -70.45 2.39
C ALA A 14 1.24 -70.53 0.97
N ALA A 15 0.70 -71.40 0.10
CA ALA A 15 1.13 -71.51 -1.29
C ALA A 15 0.86 -70.21 -2.09
N LYS A 16 -0.30 -69.59 -1.90
CA LYS A 16 -0.65 -68.32 -2.55
C LYS A 16 0.25 -67.18 -2.10
N LEU A 17 0.53 -67.05 -0.80
CA LEU A 17 1.45 -66.04 -0.26
C LEU A 17 2.89 -66.25 -0.73
N ALA A 18 3.36 -67.50 -0.79
CA ALA A 18 4.68 -67.82 -1.33
C ALA A 18 4.79 -67.48 -2.82
N LYS A 19 3.77 -67.81 -3.63
CA LYS A 19 3.71 -67.47 -5.05
C LYS A 19 3.63 -65.96 -5.28
N ALA A 20 2.84 -65.26 -4.48
CA ALA A 20 2.71 -63.81 -4.53
C ALA A 20 4.05 -63.12 -4.26
N THR A 21 4.77 -63.57 -3.22
CA THR A 21 6.12 -63.10 -2.90
C THR A 21 7.11 -63.37 -4.04
N ALA A 22 7.10 -64.58 -4.61
CA ALA A 22 8.03 -64.96 -5.69
C ALA A 22 7.79 -64.20 -7.01
N LEU A 23 6.54 -63.83 -7.30
CA LEU A 23 6.16 -63.15 -8.54
C LEU A 23 6.02 -61.62 -8.40
N GLY A 24 6.23 -61.06 -7.21
CA GLY A 24 5.97 -59.64 -6.94
C GLY A 24 4.49 -59.25 -7.08
N THR A 25 3.58 -60.21 -6.92
CA THR A 25 2.13 -60.01 -6.97
C THR A 25 1.55 -59.98 -5.57
N LYS A 26 0.28 -59.58 -5.41
CA LYS A 26 -0.38 -59.51 -4.10
C LYS A 26 -1.59 -60.42 -4.04
N VAL A 27 -1.78 -61.10 -2.91
CA VAL A 27 -3.00 -61.83 -2.57
C VAL A 27 -4.02 -60.82 -2.06
N GLU A 28 -5.13 -60.70 -2.76
CA GLU A 28 -6.26 -59.85 -2.39
C GLU A 28 -7.15 -60.59 -1.38
N ILE A 29 -7.00 -60.26 -0.10
CA ILE A 29 -7.87 -60.79 0.96
C ILE A 29 -9.11 -59.89 1.04
N THR A 30 -10.29 -60.46 0.84
CA THR A 30 -11.54 -59.70 0.68
C THR A 30 -12.58 -60.02 1.73
N GLN A 31 -12.61 -61.25 2.25
CA GLN A 31 -13.73 -61.73 3.07
C GLN A 31 -13.25 -62.41 4.34
N LEU A 32 -14.08 -62.30 5.38
CA LEU A 32 -13.96 -63.10 6.59
C LEU A 32 -15.29 -63.83 6.79
N ALA A 33 -15.21 -65.11 7.15
CA ALA A 33 -16.37 -65.90 7.51
C ALA A 33 -16.25 -66.38 8.95
N VAL A 34 -17.40 -66.62 9.56
CA VAL A 34 -17.52 -67.12 10.92
C VAL A 34 -18.48 -68.29 10.96
N GLY A 35 -18.21 -69.24 11.84
CA GLY A 35 -18.96 -70.48 11.97
C GLY A 35 -19.08 -70.94 13.41
N ASP A 36 -20.01 -71.86 13.65
CA ASP A 36 -20.27 -72.44 14.98
C ASP A 36 -19.60 -73.80 15.19
N GLY A 37 -18.86 -74.31 14.20
CA GLY A 37 -18.18 -75.60 14.27
C GLY A 37 -19.11 -76.81 14.47
N ASN A 38 -20.38 -76.73 14.04
CA ASN A 38 -21.41 -77.76 14.28
C ASN A 38 -21.62 -78.10 15.76
N GLY A 39 -21.53 -77.10 16.65
CA GLY A 39 -21.74 -77.33 18.08
C GLY A 39 -20.47 -77.60 18.88
N VAL A 40 -19.33 -77.82 18.23
CA VAL A 40 -18.05 -78.19 18.86
C VAL A 40 -16.96 -77.20 18.49
N LEU A 41 -16.08 -76.84 19.43
CA LEU A 41 -14.92 -76.00 19.14
C LEU A 41 -13.93 -76.75 18.22
N PRO A 42 -13.76 -76.33 16.95
CA PRO A 42 -12.88 -77.04 16.04
C PRO A 42 -11.41 -76.72 16.32
N THR A 43 -10.54 -77.69 16.05
CA THR A 43 -9.08 -77.50 16.05
C THR A 43 -8.65 -77.09 14.65
N PRO A 44 -8.08 -75.88 14.46
CA PRO A 44 -7.62 -75.43 13.14
C PRO A 44 -6.58 -76.39 12.54
N ASN A 45 -6.78 -76.76 11.28
CA ASN A 45 -5.92 -77.65 10.51
C ASN A 45 -5.52 -76.98 9.18
N PRO A 46 -4.22 -76.87 8.84
CA PRO A 46 -3.77 -76.27 7.59
C PRO A 46 -4.34 -76.91 6.32
N ALA A 47 -4.77 -78.17 6.36
CA ALA A 47 -5.39 -78.83 5.20
C ALA A 47 -6.86 -78.41 4.96
N GLN A 48 -7.46 -77.59 5.83
CA GLN A 48 -8.84 -77.12 5.65
C GLN A 48 -8.96 -76.18 4.44
N THR A 49 -10.04 -76.38 3.69
CA THR A 49 -10.43 -75.53 2.56
C THR A 49 -11.74 -74.78 2.81
N ALA A 50 -12.49 -75.17 3.84
CA ALA A 50 -13.78 -74.61 4.25
C ALA A 50 -13.93 -74.69 5.79
N LEU A 51 -14.83 -73.87 6.33
CA LEU A 51 -15.24 -73.94 7.74
C LEU A 51 -16.05 -75.22 7.95
N VAL A 52 -16.04 -75.75 9.18
CA VAL A 52 -16.81 -76.95 9.53
C VAL A 52 -18.31 -76.68 9.38
N HIS A 53 -18.76 -75.49 9.79
CA HIS A 53 -20.10 -74.99 9.53
C HIS A 53 -20.09 -73.46 9.46
N GLU A 54 -20.08 -72.93 8.24
CA GLU A 54 -20.10 -71.50 7.97
C GLU A 54 -21.52 -70.93 8.18
N LEU A 55 -21.62 -69.86 8.98
CA LEU A 55 -22.89 -69.19 9.26
C LEU A 55 -22.99 -67.82 8.61
N ARG A 56 -21.86 -67.12 8.47
CA ARG A 56 -21.81 -65.81 7.84
C ARG A 56 -20.48 -65.62 7.16
N ARG A 57 -20.52 -65.08 5.95
CA ARG A 57 -19.38 -64.51 5.24
C ARG A 57 -19.69 -63.10 4.80
N ALA A 58 -18.77 -62.18 5.06
CA ALA A 58 -18.91 -60.79 4.62
C ALA A 58 -17.53 -60.18 4.31
N PRO A 59 -17.50 -59.03 3.60
CA PRO A 59 -16.27 -58.31 3.35
C PRO A 59 -15.54 -57.91 4.64
N LEU A 60 -14.22 -57.75 4.56
CA LEU A 60 -13.40 -57.21 5.66
C LEU A 60 -13.65 -55.71 5.83
N ASN A 61 -13.70 -55.26 7.10
CA ASN A 61 -13.74 -53.84 7.45
C ASN A 61 -12.33 -53.25 7.54
N MET A 62 -11.33 -54.05 7.95
CA MET A 62 -9.95 -53.62 8.06
C MET A 62 -9.00 -54.79 7.84
N LEU A 63 -7.87 -54.52 7.19
CA LEU A 63 -6.74 -55.43 7.07
C LEU A 63 -5.46 -54.59 7.10
N THR A 64 -4.74 -54.65 8.20
CA THR A 64 -3.54 -53.83 8.42
C THR A 64 -2.39 -54.71 8.90
N VAL A 65 -1.15 -54.28 8.64
CA VAL A 65 0.01 -54.88 9.29
C VAL A 65 0.06 -54.38 10.73
N ASP A 66 0.35 -55.28 11.68
CA ASP A 66 0.51 -54.90 13.08
C ASP A 66 1.70 -53.92 13.22
N PRO A 67 1.48 -52.70 13.72
CA PRO A 67 2.56 -51.73 13.95
C PRO A 67 3.67 -52.25 14.88
N ALA A 68 3.36 -53.18 15.78
CA ALA A 68 4.34 -53.79 16.67
C ALA A 68 5.09 -54.97 16.04
N ASN A 69 4.53 -55.61 15.01
CA ASN A 69 5.07 -56.83 14.40
C ASN A 69 4.85 -56.85 12.88
N ALA A 70 5.90 -56.56 12.11
CA ALA A 70 5.83 -56.50 10.64
C ALA A 70 5.46 -57.83 9.94
N SER A 71 5.49 -58.96 10.66
CA SER A 71 5.09 -60.29 10.17
C SER A 71 3.65 -60.68 10.53
N GLN A 72 2.89 -59.78 11.17
CA GLN A 72 1.50 -60.02 11.57
C GLN A 72 0.55 -59.14 10.77
N ILE A 73 -0.54 -59.74 10.31
CA ILE A 73 -1.65 -59.04 9.66
C ILE A 73 -2.86 -59.16 10.56
N ILE A 74 -3.52 -58.04 10.80
CA ILE A 74 -4.75 -57.94 11.58
C ILE A 74 -5.89 -57.82 10.59
N ALA A 75 -6.75 -58.84 10.54
CA ALA A 75 -7.99 -58.83 9.77
C ALA A 75 -9.17 -58.58 10.71
N GLU A 76 -10.02 -57.61 10.38
CA GLU A 76 -11.22 -57.30 11.15
C GLU A 76 -12.49 -57.31 10.30
N GLN A 77 -13.55 -57.84 10.89
CA GLN A 77 -14.91 -57.68 10.41
C GLN A 77 -15.81 -57.22 11.55
N VAL A 78 -16.72 -56.30 11.25
CA VAL A 78 -17.77 -55.86 12.15
C VAL A 78 -19.06 -56.60 11.78
N ILE A 79 -19.63 -57.34 12.74
CA ILE A 79 -20.93 -57.98 12.62
C ILE A 79 -21.97 -57.02 13.24
N PRO A 80 -22.92 -56.47 12.45
CA PRO A 80 -23.92 -55.53 12.95
C PRO A 80 -24.95 -56.21 13.89
N GLU A 81 -25.84 -55.41 14.47
CA GLU A 81 -26.80 -55.85 15.49
C GLU A 81 -27.98 -56.69 14.96
N ASP A 82 -28.28 -56.56 13.67
CA ASP A 82 -29.35 -57.27 12.97
C ASP A 82 -28.95 -58.69 12.52
N VAL A 83 -27.67 -59.03 12.58
CA VAL A 83 -27.15 -60.36 12.20
C VAL A 83 -26.58 -61.08 13.43
N GLY A 84 -27.14 -62.25 13.76
CA GLY A 84 -26.74 -63.05 14.92
C GLY A 84 -27.68 -64.25 15.14
N GLY A 85 -27.77 -64.70 16.39
CA GLY A 85 -28.55 -65.87 16.82
C GLY A 85 -27.73 -67.16 16.92
N TRP A 86 -26.39 -67.07 16.92
CA TRP A 86 -25.51 -68.23 16.85
C TRP A 86 -24.19 -68.04 17.61
N TRP A 87 -23.52 -69.15 17.86
CA TRP A 87 -22.22 -69.20 18.52
C TRP A 87 -21.10 -69.05 17.50
N ILE A 88 -20.09 -68.26 17.84
CA ILE A 88 -18.87 -68.10 17.05
C ILE A 88 -17.79 -68.99 17.66
N ARG A 89 -17.26 -69.92 16.87
CA ARG A 89 -16.22 -70.87 17.27
C ARG A 89 -15.06 -70.94 16.30
N GLU A 90 -15.33 -70.72 15.01
CA GLU A 90 -14.33 -70.73 13.95
C GLU A 90 -14.44 -69.48 13.08
N ILE A 91 -13.30 -69.09 12.53
CA ILE A 91 -13.13 -67.91 11.71
C ILE A 91 -12.26 -68.27 10.51
N GLY A 92 -12.76 -68.02 9.31
CA GLY A 92 -12.06 -68.25 8.05
C GLY A 92 -11.74 -66.92 7.38
N ILE A 93 -10.55 -66.79 6.82
CA ILE A 93 -10.13 -65.63 6.01
C ILE A 93 -10.04 -66.09 4.56
N PHE A 94 -10.66 -65.36 3.63
CA PHE A 94 -10.77 -65.74 2.23
C PHE A 94 -10.27 -64.65 1.29
N ASP A 95 -9.71 -65.07 0.17
CA ASP A 95 -9.29 -64.18 -0.91
C ASP A 95 -10.38 -63.93 -1.96
N LYS A 96 -10.06 -63.08 -2.95
CA LYS A 96 -10.96 -62.73 -4.06
C LYS A 96 -11.46 -63.92 -4.88
N ASP A 97 -10.71 -65.03 -4.90
CA ASP A 97 -11.05 -66.24 -5.66
C ASP A 97 -11.92 -67.19 -4.83
N GLY A 98 -12.21 -66.83 -3.57
CA GLY A 98 -12.99 -67.63 -2.63
C GLY A 98 -12.18 -68.69 -1.89
N ASP A 99 -10.85 -68.72 -2.07
CA ASP A 99 -9.99 -69.69 -1.41
C ASP A 99 -9.73 -69.29 0.05
N MET A 100 -9.80 -70.27 0.96
CA MET A 100 -9.51 -70.03 2.37
C MET A 100 -8.01 -69.86 2.56
N VAL A 101 -7.59 -68.66 2.93
CA VAL A 101 -6.19 -68.27 3.19
C VAL A 101 -5.77 -68.66 4.60
N ALA A 102 -6.65 -68.49 5.58
CA ALA A 102 -6.36 -68.81 6.97
C ALA A 102 -7.59 -69.30 7.72
N ILE A 103 -7.34 -70.09 8.76
CA ILE A 103 -8.33 -70.64 9.67
C ILE A 103 -7.90 -70.33 11.11
N ALA A 104 -8.84 -69.86 11.91
CA ALA A 104 -8.64 -69.61 13.32
C ALA A 104 -9.81 -70.16 14.14
N ASN A 105 -9.53 -70.61 15.35
CA ASN A 105 -10.56 -70.85 16.35
C ASN A 105 -10.59 -69.70 17.37
N CYS A 106 -11.75 -69.46 17.96
CA CYS A 106 -11.91 -68.46 19.00
C CYS A 106 -12.62 -69.03 20.23
N ALA A 107 -12.56 -68.30 21.34
CA ALA A 107 -13.39 -68.64 22.50
C ALA A 107 -14.86 -68.58 22.10
N GLU A 108 -15.63 -69.58 22.54
CA GLU A 108 -17.06 -69.68 22.23
C GLU A 108 -17.77 -68.40 22.66
N THR A 109 -18.27 -67.65 21.68
CA THR A 109 -18.90 -66.34 21.92
C THR A 109 -20.26 -66.32 21.25
N TYR A 110 -21.32 -66.09 22.03
CA TYR A 110 -22.66 -65.95 21.46
C TYR A 110 -22.87 -64.54 20.92
N LYS A 111 -23.34 -64.46 19.66
CA LYS A 111 -23.70 -63.21 19.01
C LYS A 111 -25.22 -63.08 18.96
N PRO A 112 -25.87 -62.36 19.90
CA PRO A 112 -27.31 -62.16 19.85
C PRO A 112 -27.71 -61.27 18.66
N GLN A 113 -28.94 -61.46 18.22
CA GLN A 113 -29.62 -60.61 17.24
C GLN A 113 -30.62 -59.68 17.94
N LEU A 114 -30.94 -58.55 17.30
CA LEU A 114 -31.86 -57.55 17.85
C LEU A 114 -33.24 -58.14 18.28
N GLN A 115 -33.73 -59.15 17.56
CA GLN A 115 -35.00 -59.83 17.84
C GLN A 115 -35.02 -60.58 19.19
N GLU A 116 -33.85 -60.92 19.73
CA GLU A 116 -33.69 -61.56 21.05
C GLU A 116 -33.63 -60.53 22.19
N GLY A 117 -33.87 -59.24 21.88
CA GLY A 117 -33.86 -58.14 22.86
C GLY A 117 -32.46 -57.62 23.21
N SER A 118 -31.40 -58.09 22.53
CA SER A 118 -30.02 -57.66 22.73
C SER A 118 -29.28 -57.51 21.38
N GLY A 119 -29.59 -56.44 20.64
CA GLY A 119 -28.85 -56.07 19.44
C GLY A 119 -27.44 -55.61 19.79
N ARG A 120 -26.44 -56.47 19.58
CA ARG A 120 -25.03 -56.17 19.87
C ARG A 120 -24.25 -56.06 18.57
N VAL A 121 -23.47 -55.00 18.39
CA VAL A 121 -22.43 -54.97 17.36
C VAL A 121 -21.20 -55.70 17.89
N GLN A 122 -20.66 -56.64 17.13
CA GLN A 122 -19.50 -57.45 17.53
C GLN A 122 -18.39 -57.32 16.50
N VAL A 123 -17.20 -56.91 16.95
CA VAL A 123 -16.00 -56.86 16.09
C VAL A 123 -15.23 -58.16 16.27
N ILE A 124 -14.98 -58.85 15.15
CA ILE A 124 -14.12 -60.03 15.09
C ILE A 124 -12.77 -59.58 14.57
N ARG A 125 -11.73 -59.76 15.38
CA ARG A 125 -10.34 -59.43 15.07
C ARG A 125 -9.52 -60.72 15.06
N VAL A 126 -8.87 -61.02 13.95
CA VAL A 126 -7.96 -62.15 13.81
C VAL A 126 -6.57 -61.62 13.50
N ILE A 127 -5.57 -62.10 14.25
CA ILE A 127 -4.17 -61.80 14.02
C ILE A 127 -3.55 -63.03 13.36
N LEU A 128 -3.01 -62.85 12.16
CA LEU A 128 -2.41 -63.90 11.35
C LEU A 128 -0.91 -63.62 11.19
N ILE A 129 -0.08 -64.62 11.45
CA ILE A 129 1.35 -64.56 11.16
C ILE A 129 1.57 -65.02 9.71
N VAL A 130 2.23 -64.19 8.91
CA VAL A 130 2.56 -64.49 7.51
C VAL A 130 4.07 -64.39 7.27
N SER A 131 4.55 -65.09 6.24
CA SER A 131 5.96 -65.04 5.82
C SER A 131 6.34 -63.74 5.11
N SER A 132 5.38 -63.04 4.50
CA SER A 132 5.56 -61.72 3.88
C SER A 132 4.25 -60.94 3.91
N THR A 133 4.28 -59.75 4.52
CA THR A 133 3.12 -58.84 4.58
C THR A 133 3.00 -57.97 3.32
N GLU A 134 4.08 -57.81 2.54
CA GLU A 134 4.06 -57.11 1.25
C GLU A 134 3.26 -57.84 0.16
N ALA A 135 3.20 -59.17 0.29
CA ALA A 135 2.46 -60.06 -0.59
C ALA A 135 0.93 -60.02 -0.35
N VAL A 136 0.44 -59.19 0.56
CA VAL A 136 -0.98 -59.08 0.91
C VAL A 136 -1.49 -57.68 0.58
N THR A 137 -2.67 -57.60 -0.02
CA THR A 137 -3.35 -56.32 -0.25
C THR A 137 -4.80 -56.41 0.18
N LEU A 138 -5.26 -55.34 0.83
CA LEU A 138 -6.65 -55.15 1.20
C LEU A 138 -7.37 -54.38 0.11
N LYS A 139 -8.48 -54.92 -0.36
CA LYS A 139 -9.46 -54.16 -1.14
C LYS A 139 -10.77 -54.11 -0.35
N ILE A 140 -11.01 -52.98 0.29
CA ILE A 140 -12.30 -52.69 0.93
C ILE A 140 -13.25 -52.20 -0.17
N ASP A 141 -14.47 -52.72 -0.22
CA ASP A 141 -15.57 -52.06 -0.90
C ASP A 141 -16.26 -51.12 0.10
N PRO A 142 -16.02 -49.80 0.03
CA PRO A 142 -16.53 -48.84 1.00
C PRO A 142 -18.05 -48.68 0.97
N ALA A 143 -18.76 -49.24 -0.04
CA ALA A 143 -20.21 -49.13 -0.14
C ALA A 143 -20.97 -50.08 0.80
N VAL A 144 -20.31 -51.11 1.35
CA VAL A 144 -21.00 -52.22 2.07
C VAL A 144 -20.48 -52.40 3.50
N VAL A 145 -19.48 -51.63 3.94
CA VAL A 145 -18.86 -51.79 5.27
C VAL A 145 -19.05 -50.58 6.18
N LEU A 146 -19.30 -50.84 7.47
CA LEU A 146 -19.39 -49.82 8.51
C LEU A 146 -17.98 -49.48 9.06
N ALA A 147 -17.64 -48.19 9.12
CA ALA A 147 -16.40 -47.74 9.77
C ALA A 147 -16.59 -47.70 11.30
N THR A 148 -15.58 -48.15 12.05
CA THR A 148 -15.56 -47.95 13.50
C THR A 148 -15.26 -46.48 13.82
N ARG A 149 -15.75 -45.97 14.95
CA ARG A 149 -15.43 -44.59 15.39
C ARG A 149 -13.92 -44.36 15.52
N GLN A 150 -13.19 -45.35 16.04
CA GLN A 150 -11.73 -45.30 16.17
C GLN A 150 -11.05 -45.14 14.81
N TYR A 151 -11.53 -45.83 13.77
CA TYR A 151 -11.01 -45.65 12.41
C TYR A 151 -11.21 -44.21 11.94
N VAL A 152 -12.42 -43.66 12.07
CA VAL A 152 -12.72 -42.27 11.67
C VAL A 152 -11.85 -41.26 12.42
N ASP A 153 -11.76 -41.37 13.75
CA ASP A 153 -10.93 -40.46 14.57
C ASP A 153 -9.44 -40.54 14.19
N SER A 154 -8.95 -41.73 13.83
CA SER A 154 -7.56 -41.92 13.39
C SER A 154 -7.29 -41.25 12.03
N GLN A 155 -8.22 -41.39 11.07
CA GLN A 155 -8.10 -40.79 9.75
C GLN A 155 -8.20 -39.26 9.83
N LEU A 156 -9.10 -38.73 10.67
CA LEU A 156 -9.21 -37.29 10.88
C LEU A 156 -7.93 -36.71 11.46
N ARG A 157 -7.37 -37.35 12.50
CA ARG A 157 -6.10 -36.91 13.10
C ARG A 157 -4.94 -36.95 12.11
N ALA A 158 -4.89 -37.98 11.26
CA ALA A 158 -3.90 -38.06 10.19
C ALA A 158 -4.08 -36.93 9.16
N HIS A 159 -5.32 -36.60 8.79
CA HIS A 159 -5.63 -35.51 7.87
C HIS A 159 -5.24 -34.14 8.45
N GLU A 160 -5.56 -33.87 9.73
CA GLU A 160 -5.22 -32.62 10.44
C GLU A 160 -3.71 -32.37 10.50
N GLN A 161 -2.91 -33.42 10.62
CA GLN A 161 -1.45 -33.34 10.62
C GLN A 161 -0.86 -33.29 9.21
N SER A 162 -1.63 -33.66 8.20
CA SER A 162 -1.18 -33.66 6.81
C SER A 162 -1.22 -32.26 6.22
N ARG A 163 -0.36 -32.02 5.23
CA ARG A 163 -0.39 -30.85 4.34
C ARG A 163 -0.76 -31.26 2.91
N ASN A 164 -1.37 -32.43 2.75
CA ASN A 164 -1.68 -33.02 1.45
C ASN A 164 -2.98 -32.43 0.90
N HIS A 165 -2.93 -31.15 0.56
CA HIS A 165 -4.02 -30.40 -0.06
C HIS A 165 -3.44 -29.69 -1.30
N PRO A 166 -4.23 -29.49 -2.37
CA PRO A 166 -3.79 -28.69 -3.50
C PRO A 166 -3.23 -27.33 -3.07
N ASP A 167 -2.17 -26.90 -3.76
CA ASP A 167 -1.61 -25.57 -3.61
C ASP A 167 -2.63 -24.52 -4.07
N ALA A 168 -2.60 -23.35 -3.46
CA ALA A 168 -3.43 -22.24 -3.90
C ALA A 168 -2.91 -21.68 -5.22
N SER A 169 -3.82 -21.15 -6.03
CA SER A 169 -3.51 -20.37 -7.21
C SER A 169 -4.18 -19.00 -7.12
N THR A 170 -3.98 -18.17 -8.15
CA THR A 170 -4.66 -16.88 -8.26
C THR A 170 -6.16 -17.02 -8.55
N THR A 171 -6.63 -18.22 -8.92
CA THR A 171 -8.03 -18.50 -9.27
C THR A 171 -8.71 -19.48 -8.31
N GLU A 172 -7.95 -20.33 -7.62
CA GLU A 172 -8.47 -21.40 -6.76
C GLU A 172 -7.82 -21.37 -5.37
N LYS A 173 -8.61 -21.67 -4.34
CA LYS A 173 -8.14 -21.69 -2.95
C LYS A 173 -7.34 -22.98 -2.67
N GLY A 174 -6.26 -22.87 -1.91
CA GLY A 174 -5.41 -23.99 -1.49
C GLY A 174 -4.41 -23.58 -0.40
N PHE A 175 -3.36 -24.37 -0.18
CA PHE A 175 -2.26 -23.99 0.71
C PHE A 175 -1.19 -23.17 -0.01
N VAL A 176 -0.55 -22.24 0.72
CA VAL A 176 0.46 -21.34 0.18
C VAL A 176 1.75 -21.47 0.97
N GLN A 177 2.89 -21.47 0.27
CA GLN A 177 4.20 -21.34 0.87
C GLN A 177 4.55 -19.85 1.03
N LEU A 178 5.07 -19.46 2.20
CA LEU A 178 5.43 -18.08 2.47
C LEU A 178 6.90 -17.81 2.16
N SER A 179 7.19 -16.65 1.58
CA SER A 179 8.55 -16.19 1.29
C SER A 179 8.81 -14.79 1.84
N SER A 180 9.99 -14.61 2.43
CA SER A 180 10.46 -13.29 2.88
C SER A 180 11.44 -12.64 1.90
N SER A 181 11.62 -13.22 0.71
CA SER A 181 12.41 -12.62 -0.37
C SER A 181 11.67 -11.42 -0.96
N VAL A 182 12.41 -10.39 -1.36
CA VAL A 182 11.88 -9.19 -2.04
C VAL A 182 12.31 -9.10 -3.51
N THR A 183 12.96 -10.14 -4.02
CA THR A 183 13.46 -10.23 -5.40
C THR A 183 13.09 -11.57 -6.05
N SER A 184 12.08 -12.25 -5.52
CA SER A 184 11.61 -13.53 -6.04
C SER A 184 10.59 -13.30 -7.15
N ASP A 185 10.72 -14.03 -8.26
CA ASP A 185 9.74 -14.02 -9.36
C ASP A 185 8.72 -15.18 -9.25
N SER A 186 8.73 -15.92 -8.13
CA SER A 186 7.83 -17.06 -7.93
C SER A 186 6.37 -16.65 -7.78
N GLU A 187 5.49 -17.26 -8.57
CA GLU A 187 4.03 -17.12 -8.47
C GLU A 187 3.39 -18.16 -7.52
N SER A 188 4.17 -19.13 -7.01
CA SER A 188 3.69 -20.17 -6.09
C SER A 188 3.86 -19.82 -4.61
N GLN A 189 4.39 -18.63 -4.31
CA GLN A 189 4.69 -18.19 -2.95
C GLN A 189 4.03 -16.86 -2.62
N ALA A 190 3.48 -16.72 -1.42
CA ALA A 190 3.00 -15.43 -0.91
C ALA A 190 4.08 -14.69 -0.12
N ALA A 191 4.08 -13.37 -0.23
CA ALA A 191 4.96 -12.51 0.54
C ALA A 191 4.61 -12.52 2.04
N THR A 192 5.62 -12.58 2.90
CA THR A 192 5.45 -12.34 4.34
C THR A 192 5.40 -10.84 4.65
N SER A 193 4.87 -10.46 5.82
CA SER A 193 4.96 -9.09 6.33
C SER A 193 6.40 -8.57 6.38
N LYS A 194 7.40 -9.46 6.55
CA LYS A 194 8.83 -9.09 6.52
C LYS A 194 9.26 -8.66 5.11
N ALA A 195 8.90 -9.41 4.06
CA ALA A 195 9.18 -9.00 2.68
C ALA A 195 8.52 -7.65 2.36
N VAL A 196 7.24 -7.50 2.71
CA VAL A 196 6.49 -6.24 2.49
C VAL A 196 7.15 -5.08 3.24
N LYS A 197 7.56 -5.27 4.49
CA LYS A 197 8.25 -4.24 5.27
C LYS A 197 9.57 -3.82 4.62
N ILE A 198 10.40 -4.79 4.20
CA ILE A 198 11.68 -4.50 3.54
C ILE A 198 11.47 -3.71 2.24
N ALA A 199 10.49 -4.11 1.42
CA ALA A 199 10.14 -3.39 0.20
C ALA A 199 9.69 -1.96 0.48
N MET A 200 8.85 -1.77 1.51
CA MET A 200 8.36 -0.44 1.93
C MET A 200 9.49 0.44 2.49
N ASP A 201 10.37 -0.10 3.32
CA ASP A 201 11.51 0.62 3.88
C ASP A 201 12.47 1.08 2.76
N ASN A 202 12.75 0.22 1.77
CA ASN A 202 13.56 0.57 0.59
C ASN A 202 12.88 1.63 -0.28
N ALA A 203 11.56 1.56 -0.47
CA ALA A 203 10.82 2.58 -1.21
C ALA A 203 10.89 3.94 -0.49
N ASN A 204 10.67 3.97 0.82
CA ASN A 204 10.77 5.19 1.61
C ASN A 204 12.19 5.78 1.61
N ALA A 205 13.24 4.94 1.64
CA ALA A 205 14.63 5.40 1.61
C ALA A 205 15.01 6.11 0.30
N ARG A 206 14.39 5.74 -0.84
CA ARG A 206 14.65 6.35 -2.16
C ARG A 206 13.83 7.63 -2.44
N LEU A 207 12.88 7.97 -1.57
CA LEU A 207 11.95 9.10 -1.73
C LEU A 207 12.03 10.12 -0.59
N ALA A 208 13.00 9.98 0.31
CA ALA A 208 13.19 10.87 1.45
C ALA A 208 13.58 12.29 0.97
N LYS A 209 12.59 13.18 0.83
CA LYS A 209 12.76 14.58 0.40
C LYS A 209 13.80 15.30 1.27
N GLU A 210 13.82 15.00 2.57
CA GLU A 210 14.78 15.51 3.53
C GLU A 210 16.24 15.13 3.26
N ARG A 211 16.50 14.10 2.44
CA ARG A 211 17.87 13.73 2.05
C ARG A 211 18.44 14.63 0.96
N ASN A 212 17.66 15.55 0.37
CA ASN A 212 18.14 16.52 -0.63
C ASN A 212 19.02 15.88 -1.73
N LEU A 213 18.61 14.71 -2.24
CA LEU A 213 19.34 13.95 -3.26
C LEU A 213 20.71 13.40 -2.80
N ALA A 214 21.02 13.39 -1.50
CA ALA A 214 22.25 12.82 -0.94
C ALA A 214 22.34 11.29 -1.11
N ASP A 215 21.23 10.65 -1.47
CA ASP A 215 21.15 9.23 -1.83
C ASP A 215 21.52 8.96 -3.30
N LEU A 216 21.70 9.98 -4.15
CA LEU A 216 22.16 9.79 -5.52
C LEU A 216 23.58 9.21 -5.53
N PRO A 217 23.81 7.99 -6.05
CA PRO A 217 25.14 7.39 -6.10
C PRO A 217 26.11 8.19 -6.98
N ASN A 218 25.57 8.88 -7.98
CA ASN A 218 26.33 9.74 -8.87
C ASN A 218 25.56 11.05 -9.15
N PRO A 219 25.73 12.08 -8.31
CA PRO A 219 25.07 13.37 -8.49
C PRO A 219 25.45 14.05 -9.81
N ALA A 220 26.65 13.81 -10.35
CA ALA A 220 27.08 14.41 -11.62
C ALA A 220 26.28 13.83 -12.81
N LEU A 221 26.13 12.50 -12.88
CA LEU A 221 25.31 11.84 -13.90
C LEU A 221 23.84 12.25 -13.81
N ALA A 222 23.31 12.42 -12.58
CA ALA A 222 21.95 12.90 -12.39
C ALA A 222 21.75 14.32 -12.99
N ARG A 223 22.68 15.25 -12.72
CA ARG A 223 22.62 16.60 -13.32
C ARG A 223 22.79 16.58 -14.84
N GLN A 224 23.60 15.66 -15.37
CA GLN A 224 23.76 15.45 -16.81
C GLN A 224 22.48 14.96 -17.47
N ASN A 225 21.82 13.94 -16.90
CA ASN A 225 20.56 13.39 -17.41
C ASN A 225 19.42 14.42 -17.39
N LEU A 226 19.41 15.31 -16.39
CA LEU A 226 18.49 16.43 -16.29
C LEU A 226 18.88 17.63 -17.16
N GLN A 227 20.01 17.55 -17.87
CA GLN A 227 20.51 18.59 -18.77
C GLN A 227 20.68 19.97 -18.09
N LEU A 228 21.01 19.99 -16.79
CA LEU A 228 21.09 21.23 -16.01
C LEU A 228 22.32 22.10 -16.34
N GLY A 229 23.28 21.54 -17.10
CA GLY A 229 24.54 22.19 -17.44
C GLY A 229 25.42 22.52 -16.23
N ASP A 230 26.51 23.24 -16.48
CA ASP A 230 27.54 23.55 -15.47
C ASP A 230 27.09 24.56 -14.41
N SER A 231 26.04 25.34 -14.67
CA SER A 231 25.50 26.33 -13.74
C SER A 231 25.01 25.69 -12.44
N SER A 232 24.54 24.44 -12.52
CA SER A 232 24.00 23.66 -11.39
C SER A 232 25.00 23.37 -10.27
N THR A 233 26.31 23.58 -10.51
CA THR A 233 27.38 23.37 -9.52
C THR A 233 28.14 24.64 -9.16
N LYS A 234 27.82 25.76 -9.80
CA LYS A 234 28.56 27.01 -9.65
C LYS A 234 27.79 27.92 -8.70
N ASN A 235 28.51 28.59 -7.80
CA ASN A 235 27.95 29.67 -7.00
C ASN A 235 27.55 30.84 -7.90
N THR A 236 26.62 31.68 -7.45
CA THR A 236 26.37 32.99 -8.06
C THR A 236 27.42 34.00 -7.60
N GLY A 237 27.98 34.81 -8.49
CA GLY A 237 28.99 35.81 -8.13
C GLY A 237 29.52 36.62 -9.31
N THR A 238 30.53 37.44 -9.05
CA THR A 238 31.13 38.39 -10.02
C THR A 238 32.48 37.92 -10.59
N THR A 239 32.96 36.74 -10.21
CA THR A 239 34.27 36.20 -10.59
C THR A 239 34.18 35.06 -11.61
N ALA A 240 35.28 34.77 -12.30
CA ALA A 240 35.33 33.61 -13.19
C ALA A 240 34.94 32.30 -12.45
N ASN A 241 34.36 31.34 -13.18
CA ASN A 241 33.82 30.07 -12.65
C ASN A 241 32.59 30.18 -11.72
N THR A 242 31.90 31.33 -11.71
CA THR A 242 30.57 31.48 -11.07
C THR A 242 29.48 31.73 -12.12
N VAL A 243 28.21 31.48 -11.76
CA VAL A 243 27.05 32.02 -12.49
C VAL A 243 27.03 33.52 -12.26
N ALA A 244 26.96 34.31 -13.34
CA ALA A 244 27.05 35.77 -13.26
C ALA A 244 25.91 36.36 -12.41
N ALA A 245 26.28 37.09 -11.34
CA ALA A 245 25.36 37.89 -10.56
C ALA A 245 24.93 39.15 -11.33
N GLY A 246 23.84 39.81 -10.91
CA GLY A 246 23.28 40.96 -11.66
C GLY A 246 24.22 42.17 -11.80
N ASP A 247 25.20 42.30 -10.91
CA ASP A 247 26.25 43.33 -10.89
C ASP A 247 27.59 42.83 -11.46
N ASP A 248 27.57 41.72 -12.19
CA ASP A 248 28.74 41.16 -12.84
C ASP A 248 28.99 41.84 -14.20
N ALA A 249 30.21 42.34 -14.39
CA ALA A 249 30.65 42.96 -15.64
C ALA A 249 30.63 42.02 -16.86
N ARG A 250 30.59 40.70 -16.64
CA ARG A 250 30.41 39.69 -17.70
C ARG A 250 29.02 39.76 -18.33
N ILE A 251 28.01 40.31 -17.65
CA ILE A 251 26.67 40.50 -18.23
C ILE A 251 26.71 41.73 -19.13
N THR A 252 26.80 41.50 -20.44
CA THR A 252 26.84 42.56 -21.44
C THR A 252 25.49 43.28 -21.52
N GLY A 253 25.50 44.61 -21.40
CA GLY A 253 24.30 45.45 -21.51
C GLY A 253 23.46 45.52 -20.23
N ALA A 254 23.89 44.91 -19.13
CA ALA A 254 23.26 45.13 -17.82
C ALA A 254 23.67 46.48 -17.24
N MET A 255 22.73 47.15 -16.56
CA MET A 255 23.03 48.37 -15.80
C MET A 255 23.86 48.02 -14.57
N GLN A 256 25.11 48.50 -14.56
CA GLN A 256 26.08 48.22 -13.51
C GLN A 256 25.94 49.25 -12.38
N LYS A 257 25.77 48.76 -11.15
CA LYS A 257 25.65 49.62 -9.96
C LYS A 257 26.84 50.56 -9.80
N SER A 258 28.05 50.08 -10.10
CA SER A 258 29.28 50.89 -10.02
C SER A 258 29.33 52.04 -11.02
N GLN A 259 28.54 51.98 -12.10
CA GLN A 259 28.50 53.02 -13.12
C GLN A 259 27.45 54.09 -12.84
N ASN A 260 26.55 53.90 -11.86
CA ASN A 260 25.55 54.88 -11.44
C ASN A 260 24.78 55.54 -12.61
N GLY A 261 24.48 54.76 -13.66
CA GLY A 261 23.77 55.23 -14.86
C GLY A 261 24.65 55.83 -15.96
N ALA A 262 25.98 55.86 -15.81
CA ALA A 262 26.90 56.27 -16.88
C ALA A 262 26.89 55.33 -18.09
N ASP A 263 26.42 54.10 -17.89
CA ASP A 263 26.23 53.05 -18.88
C ASP A 263 24.89 53.12 -19.62
N ILE A 264 24.04 54.10 -19.30
CA ILE A 264 22.80 54.34 -20.06
C ILE A 264 23.19 54.92 -21.44
N PRO A 265 22.91 54.23 -22.55
CA PRO A 265 23.37 54.66 -23.88
C PRO A 265 22.81 56.03 -24.31
N ASP A 266 21.60 56.36 -23.86
CA ASP A 266 20.95 57.65 -24.11
C ASP A 266 20.31 58.17 -22.82
N VAL A 267 21.12 58.87 -22.03
CA VAL A 267 20.70 59.47 -20.77
C VAL A 267 19.55 60.46 -20.99
N ALA A 268 19.55 61.21 -22.09
CA ALA A 268 18.51 62.21 -22.37
C ALA A 268 17.14 61.55 -22.59
N LYS A 269 17.09 60.48 -23.40
CA LYS A 269 15.88 59.68 -23.62
C LYS A 269 15.45 58.95 -22.36
N PHE A 270 16.38 58.46 -21.54
CA PHE A 270 16.06 57.87 -20.24
C PHE A 270 15.37 58.87 -19.31
N LEU A 271 15.95 60.07 -19.14
CA LEU A 271 15.36 61.14 -18.34
C LEU A 271 14.01 61.62 -18.90
N GLN A 272 13.85 61.62 -20.23
CA GLN A 272 12.57 61.91 -20.89
C GLN A 272 11.51 60.85 -20.57
N ASN A 273 11.86 59.56 -20.63
CA ASN A 273 10.95 58.46 -20.30
C ASN A 273 10.55 58.46 -18.82
N LEU A 274 11.47 58.88 -17.94
CA LEU A 274 11.17 59.08 -16.51
C LEU A 274 10.32 60.33 -16.22
N GLY A 275 10.03 61.16 -17.22
CA GLY A 275 9.25 62.39 -17.04
C GLY A 275 10.02 63.57 -16.43
N ILE A 276 11.32 63.43 -16.18
CA ILE A 276 12.14 64.43 -15.48
C ILE A 276 12.29 65.69 -16.34
N THR A 277 12.51 65.51 -17.65
CA THR A 277 12.65 66.63 -18.59
C THR A 277 11.39 67.49 -18.61
N GLN A 278 10.20 66.88 -18.63
CA GLN A 278 8.93 67.60 -18.63
C GLN A 278 8.69 68.30 -17.29
N ALA A 279 8.99 67.63 -16.17
CA ALA A 279 8.84 68.23 -14.85
C ALA A 279 9.78 69.44 -14.64
N LEU A 280 11.01 69.39 -15.18
CA LEU A 280 11.96 70.50 -15.12
C LEU A 280 11.55 71.65 -16.04
N ALA A 281 10.97 71.36 -17.21
CA ALA A 281 10.45 72.37 -18.14
C ALA A 281 9.30 73.21 -17.54
N LEU A 282 8.62 72.73 -16.50
CA LEU A 282 7.60 73.48 -15.75
C LEU A 282 8.18 74.43 -14.69
N LYS A 283 9.50 74.43 -14.47
CA LYS A 283 10.17 75.31 -13.49
C LYS A 283 10.71 76.57 -14.20
N ALA A 284 10.71 77.70 -13.50
CA ALA A 284 11.33 78.92 -14.00
C ALA A 284 12.88 78.78 -14.01
N PRO A 285 13.60 79.35 -14.99
CA PRO A 285 15.06 79.37 -14.99
C PRO A 285 15.64 80.03 -13.74
N LEU A 286 16.78 79.53 -13.25
CA LEU A 286 17.47 80.12 -12.10
C LEU A 286 18.02 81.52 -12.41
N ALA A 287 18.61 81.70 -13.59
CA ALA A 287 19.14 82.96 -14.05
C ALA A 287 18.10 83.70 -14.91
N SER A 288 17.76 84.92 -14.53
CA SER A 288 16.84 85.82 -15.26
C SER A 288 15.53 85.12 -15.68
N PRO A 289 14.71 84.64 -14.72
CA PRO A 289 13.45 83.99 -15.05
C PRO A 289 12.55 84.94 -15.83
N SER A 290 11.97 84.45 -16.93
CA SER A 290 10.81 85.09 -17.53
C SER A 290 9.57 84.66 -16.77
N PHE A 291 8.82 85.62 -16.24
CA PHE A 291 7.54 85.34 -15.61
C PHE A 291 6.43 85.34 -16.66
N SER A 292 5.57 84.33 -16.65
CA SER A 292 4.38 84.22 -17.50
C SER A 292 3.13 83.95 -16.66
N GLY A 293 1.94 84.19 -17.22
CA GLY A 293 0.68 84.08 -16.49
C GLY A 293 0.51 85.17 -15.42
N THR A 294 0.01 84.79 -14.25
CA THR A 294 -0.19 85.68 -13.08
C THR A 294 0.76 85.29 -11.94
N PRO A 295 2.08 85.62 -12.05
CA PRO A 295 3.04 85.30 -11.00
C PRO A 295 2.63 85.96 -9.68
N SER A 296 2.66 85.20 -8.60
CA SER A 296 2.40 85.72 -7.25
C SER A 296 3.72 85.78 -6.49
N VAL A 297 3.99 86.95 -5.89
CA VAL A 297 5.09 87.15 -4.96
C VAL A 297 4.53 87.78 -3.68
N PRO A 298 5.11 87.50 -2.50
CA PRO A 298 4.72 88.16 -1.26
C PRO A 298 4.78 89.69 -1.38
N THR A 299 3.85 90.40 -0.73
CA THR A 299 3.86 91.87 -0.68
C THR A 299 4.96 92.35 0.25
N ALA A 300 5.96 93.03 -0.31
CA ALA A 300 7.04 93.66 0.44
C ALA A 300 6.52 94.77 1.38
N ASN A 301 7.30 95.07 2.43
CA ASN A 301 7.06 96.23 3.28
C ASN A 301 7.48 97.51 2.53
N GLN A 302 6.72 98.59 2.68
CA GLN A 302 6.95 99.90 2.04
C GLN A 302 8.31 100.55 2.37
N ALA A 303 9.01 100.09 3.42
CA ALA A 303 10.34 100.57 3.78
C ALA A 303 11.50 99.81 3.10
N GLU A 304 11.22 98.71 2.38
CA GLU A 304 12.26 97.90 1.73
C GLU A 304 12.72 98.54 0.41
N ILE A 305 14.05 98.56 0.18
CA ILE A 305 14.70 99.19 -0.99
C ILE A 305 15.65 98.24 -1.73
N ASP A 306 15.41 96.92 -1.64
CA ASP A 306 16.24 95.90 -2.27
C ASP A 306 15.75 95.51 -3.67
N PHE A 307 16.41 94.51 -4.29
CA PHE A 307 16.10 94.05 -5.65
C PHE A 307 14.89 93.09 -5.74
N ARG A 308 13.95 93.15 -4.77
CA ARG A 308 12.73 92.34 -4.82
C ARG A 308 11.77 92.85 -5.89
N ILE A 309 10.93 91.95 -6.41
CA ILE A 309 9.87 92.31 -7.35
C ILE A 309 8.75 93.02 -6.60
N ALA A 310 8.36 94.21 -7.05
CA ALA A 310 7.18 94.90 -6.56
C ALA A 310 5.91 94.27 -7.15
N ASN A 311 5.02 93.76 -6.29
CA ASN A 311 3.70 93.28 -6.73
C ASN A 311 2.67 94.41 -6.86
N THR A 312 1.53 94.12 -7.46
CA THR A 312 0.47 95.12 -7.70
C THR A 312 -0.06 95.74 -6.40
N ALA A 313 -0.11 94.99 -5.30
CA ALA A 313 -0.52 95.50 -3.99
C ALA A 313 0.49 96.52 -3.43
N PHE A 314 1.79 96.25 -3.56
CA PHE A 314 2.84 97.18 -3.16
C PHE A 314 2.76 98.50 -3.94
N VAL A 315 2.63 98.42 -5.27
CA VAL A 315 2.53 99.60 -6.14
C VAL A 315 1.26 100.41 -5.85
N ALA A 316 0.12 99.75 -5.68
CA ALA A 316 -1.14 100.43 -5.33
C ALA A 316 -1.02 101.20 -4.00
N GLN A 317 -0.39 100.59 -2.99
CA GLN A 317 -0.15 101.24 -1.70
C GLN A 317 0.87 102.38 -1.79
N ALA A 318 1.93 102.23 -2.58
CA ALA A 318 2.90 103.29 -2.81
C ALA A 318 2.26 104.52 -3.49
N ILE A 319 1.39 104.31 -4.47
CA ILE A 319 0.62 105.37 -5.13
C ILE A 319 -0.37 106.02 -4.16
N ALA A 320 -1.06 105.22 -3.34
CA ALA A 320 -1.96 105.75 -2.31
C ALA A 320 -1.21 106.64 -1.31
N ASN A 321 -0.02 106.23 -0.88
CA ASN A 321 0.84 107.02 0.01
C ASN A 321 1.29 108.33 -0.67
N LEU A 322 1.64 108.30 -1.96
CA LEU A 322 2.00 109.51 -2.72
C LEU A 322 0.82 110.49 -2.82
N ASN A 323 -0.38 109.99 -3.13
CA ASN A 323 -1.60 110.82 -3.20
C ASN A 323 -2.02 111.37 -1.84
N GLY A 324 -1.85 110.59 -0.76
CA GLY A 324 -2.13 111.02 0.62
C GLY A 324 -1.09 111.98 1.19
N GLY A 325 0.15 111.90 0.71
CA GLY A 325 1.28 112.75 1.13
C GLY A 325 1.40 114.08 0.38
N ALA A 326 0.48 114.40 -0.54
CA ALA A 326 0.49 115.67 -1.25
C ALA A 326 0.40 116.86 -0.25
N PRO A 327 1.24 117.91 -0.38
CA PRO A 327 1.22 119.07 0.49
C PRO A 327 -0.19 119.62 0.66
N ALA A 328 -0.54 120.10 1.86
CA ALA A 328 -1.91 120.45 2.24
C ALA A 328 -2.65 121.31 1.19
N VAL A 329 -1.93 122.20 0.48
CA VAL A 329 -2.47 123.05 -0.59
C VAL A 329 -3.05 122.24 -1.77
N LEU A 330 -2.39 121.17 -2.22
CA LEU A 330 -2.88 120.31 -3.31
C LEU A 330 -4.06 119.44 -2.87
N ASN A 331 -4.07 118.98 -1.63
CA ASN A 331 -5.21 118.26 -1.06
C ASN A 331 -6.43 119.19 -0.90
N THR A 332 -6.20 120.44 -0.46
CA THR A 332 -7.24 121.47 -0.42
C THR A 332 -7.76 121.79 -1.81
N LEU A 333 -6.89 121.97 -2.82
CA LEU A 333 -7.32 122.18 -4.21
C LEU A 333 -8.14 121.01 -4.76
N LYS A 334 -7.76 119.76 -4.46
CA LYS A 334 -8.54 118.57 -4.85
C LYS A 334 -9.90 118.53 -4.16
N LYS A 335 -9.95 118.80 -2.84
CA LYS A 335 -11.21 118.90 -2.09
C LYS A 335 -12.09 120.03 -2.60
N LEU A 336 -11.50 121.19 -2.93
CA LEU A 336 -12.20 122.34 -3.51
C LEU A 336 -12.77 121.97 -4.89
N ALA A 337 -11.96 121.36 -5.76
CA ALA A 337 -12.35 120.90 -7.08
C ALA A 337 -13.50 119.89 -7.02
N SER A 338 -13.45 118.92 -6.11
CA SER A 338 -14.58 118.02 -5.84
C SER A 338 -15.79 118.73 -5.25
N ALA A 339 -15.61 119.69 -4.33
CA ALA A 339 -16.71 120.44 -3.71
C ALA A 339 -17.45 121.35 -4.70
N ILE A 340 -16.76 121.86 -5.72
CA ILE A 340 -17.38 122.57 -6.86
C ILE A 340 -17.77 121.62 -8.00
N ASN A 341 -17.71 120.30 -7.79
CA ASN A 341 -18.00 119.25 -8.77
C ASN A 341 -17.25 119.40 -10.12
N ASN A 342 -16.04 119.96 -10.09
CA ASN A 342 -15.25 120.33 -11.26
C ASN A 342 -15.96 121.30 -12.24
N ASP A 343 -16.92 122.12 -11.77
CA ASP A 343 -17.55 123.14 -12.61
C ASP A 343 -16.57 124.28 -12.90
N ALA A 344 -16.03 124.32 -14.14
CA ALA A 344 -15.13 125.36 -14.62
C ALA A 344 -15.78 126.76 -14.64
N ASN A 345 -17.11 126.82 -14.65
CA ASN A 345 -17.90 128.03 -14.73
C ASN A 345 -18.58 128.37 -13.40
N PHE A 346 -18.18 127.73 -12.29
CA PHE A 346 -18.82 127.85 -10.97
C PHE A 346 -19.15 129.30 -10.59
N TYR A 347 -18.22 130.23 -10.83
CA TYR A 347 -18.44 131.65 -10.57
C TYR A 347 -19.65 132.20 -11.35
N SER A 348 -19.73 131.94 -12.65
CA SER A 348 -20.86 132.36 -13.49
C SER A 348 -22.17 131.65 -13.13
N THR A 349 -22.10 130.37 -12.75
CA THR A 349 -23.25 129.57 -12.30
C THR A 349 -23.86 130.17 -11.02
N VAL A 350 -23.03 130.49 -10.02
CA VAL A 350 -23.46 131.11 -8.77
C VAL A 350 -23.96 132.54 -8.99
N ASN A 351 -23.27 133.33 -9.82
CA ASN A 351 -23.65 134.73 -10.05
C ASN A 351 -24.98 134.85 -10.81
N SER A 352 -25.27 133.92 -11.73
CA SER A 352 -26.58 133.84 -12.41
C SER A 352 -27.71 133.41 -11.46
N ALA A 353 -27.39 132.66 -10.40
CA ALA A 353 -28.36 132.19 -9.42
C ALA A 353 -28.69 133.23 -8.32
N LEU A 354 -27.89 134.29 -8.19
CA LEU A 354 -28.05 135.31 -7.15
C LEU A 354 -28.73 136.62 -7.62
N GLY A 355 -29.03 136.75 -8.92
CA GLY A 355 -29.84 137.85 -9.48
C GLY A 355 -29.03 139.03 -10.01
#